data_AF-A0A497NKF4-F1
#
_entry.id   AF-A0A497NKF4-F1
#
_cell.length_a   1.000
_cell.length_b   1.000
_cell.length_c   1.000
_cell.angle_alpha   90.00
_cell.angle_beta   90.00
_cell.angle_gamma   90.00
#
_symmetry.space_group_name_H-M   'P 1'
#
loop_
_entity.id
_entity.type
_entity.pdbx_description
1 polymer ?
#
loop_
_entity_poly.entity_id
_entity_poly.type
_entity_poly.pdbx_seq_one_letter_code
_entity_poly.pdbx_strand_id
1 'polypeptide(L)'
;MWKKITRKAAVTQAGAILLGKYVACDEFEWERPVGVITHAHANHISGLERSLGYCDHILVSKATRDLLIAIKGDWLRFRINLQPLPYRRVFQYKDERIMLYPAEHMLGSAQVLVENADGIRLVYTGDFLLPGTPPLDSDILILDTTYGDPINIMKYSREQAIDRLVLLINNLMKKEVPIHVLASTGNLQEVMSILYNHGLNVPFIVSSDKILRVCKVYQKHGMKLGEPILDKSDEGQELLRRKQPCIVFHSIRAQVKARPKVKISSYISDWERTDPLIRLEQDYWVVTLPSHADFNGILYYVEEARPKFVITDNKRSYGKAMLAAQQIKLKLGIEAIALPMP
;
A
#
# COMPACT_ATOMS: atom_id res chain seq x y z
N MET A 1 -10.62 -29.85 10.61
CA MET A 1 -10.61 -29.01 9.39
C MET A 1 -9.53 -27.93 9.46
N TRP A 2 -9.59 -27.03 10.44
CA TRP A 2 -8.66 -25.90 10.65
C TRP A 2 -7.16 -26.25 10.64
N LYS A 3 -6.75 -27.34 11.32
CA LYS A 3 -5.34 -27.80 11.33
C LYS A 3 -4.81 -28.23 9.95
N LYS A 4 -5.68 -28.63 9.00
CA LYS A 4 -5.27 -29.00 7.63
C LYS A 4 -5.14 -27.76 6.73
N ILE A 5 -6.00 -26.75 6.94
CA ILE A 5 -5.99 -25.48 6.19
C ILE A 5 -4.78 -24.62 6.58
N THR A 6 -4.54 -24.48 7.89
CA THR A 6 -3.39 -23.72 8.43
C THR A 6 -2.01 -24.28 8.04
N ARG A 7 -1.94 -25.54 7.60
CA ARG A 7 -0.73 -26.13 7.01
C ARG A 7 -0.47 -25.65 5.58
N LYS A 8 -1.51 -25.26 4.84
CA LYS A 8 -1.42 -24.78 3.44
C LYS A 8 -1.34 -23.25 3.38
N ALA A 9 -1.97 -22.55 4.30
CA ALA A 9 -2.01 -21.09 4.32
C ALA A 9 -2.15 -20.56 5.76
N ALA A 10 -1.35 -19.57 6.14
CA ALA A 10 -1.37 -19.00 7.50
C ALA A 10 -0.74 -17.60 7.54
N VAL A 11 -0.99 -16.88 8.64
CA VAL A 11 -0.26 -15.67 9.02
C VAL A 11 0.53 -16.00 10.29
N THR A 12 1.85 -15.82 10.26
CA THR A 12 2.71 -16.13 11.42
C THR A 12 2.70 -15.01 12.45
N GLN A 13 3.21 -15.29 13.66
CA GLN A 13 3.37 -14.27 14.71
C GLN A 13 4.32 -13.13 14.28
N ALA A 14 5.31 -13.45 13.44
CA ALA A 14 6.21 -12.46 12.83
C ALA A 14 5.50 -11.63 11.75
N GLY A 15 4.44 -12.16 11.13
CA GLY A 15 3.68 -11.50 10.06
C GLY A 15 3.92 -12.05 8.66
N ALA A 16 4.63 -13.18 8.55
CA ALA A 16 4.82 -13.84 7.27
C ALA A 16 3.51 -14.47 6.81
N ILE A 17 3.17 -14.22 5.54
CA ILE A 17 2.02 -14.83 4.90
C ILE A 17 2.47 -16.11 4.21
N LEU A 18 2.14 -17.25 4.80
CA LEU A 18 2.52 -18.54 4.27
C LEU A 18 1.50 -18.95 3.22
N LEU A 19 1.98 -19.27 2.01
CA LEU A 19 1.16 -19.82 0.94
C LEU A 19 1.85 -21.10 0.44
N GLY A 20 1.10 -22.19 0.40
CA GLY A 20 1.58 -23.47 -0.11
C GLY A 20 2.63 -24.09 0.80
N LYS A 21 3.64 -24.72 0.20
CA LYS A 21 4.79 -25.33 0.88
C LYS A 21 6.01 -24.42 0.87
N TYR A 22 6.19 -23.59 -0.17
CA TYR A 22 7.48 -22.92 -0.41
C TYR A 22 7.45 -21.41 -0.28
N VAL A 23 6.26 -20.79 -0.20
CA VAL A 23 6.13 -19.34 -0.29
C VAL A 23 5.89 -18.68 1.07
N ALA A 24 6.62 -17.59 1.32
CA ALA A 24 6.35 -16.62 2.37
C ALA A 24 6.26 -15.21 1.76
N CYS A 25 5.19 -14.47 2.06
CA CYS A 25 5.03 -13.10 1.62
C CYS A 25 5.29 -12.11 2.75
N ASP A 26 5.92 -10.98 2.40
CA ASP A 26 6.10 -9.74 3.17
C ASP A 26 6.90 -9.82 4.49
N GLU A 27 7.20 -11.02 4.97
CA GLU A 27 8.14 -11.30 6.05
C GLU A 27 8.85 -12.64 5.78
N PHE A 28 10.02 -12.83 6.37
CA PHE A 28 10.82 -14.03 6.19
C PHE A 28 10.30 -15.21 7.03
N GLU A 29 10.37 -16.42 6.47
CA GLU A 29 10.11 -17.67 7.16
C GLU A 29 11.15 -18.73 6.74
N TRP A 30 11.72 -19.45 7.71
CA TRP A 30 12.89 -20.32 7.49
C TRP A 30 12.62 -21.47 6.52
N GLU A 31 11.43 -22.04 6.59
CA GLU A 31 11.04 -23.19 5.77
C GLU A 31 10.56 -22.80 4.36
N ARG A 32 10.59 -21.49 4.03
CA ARG A 32 10.02 -20.94 2.80
C ARG A 32 11.12 -20.35 1.91
N PRO A 33 11.65 -21.12 0.94
CA PRO A 33 12.75 -20.66 0.09
C PRO A 33 12.35 -19.58 -0.91
N VAL A 34 11.04 -19.38 -1.16
CA VAL A 34 10.54 -18.35 -2.07
C VAL A 34 9.88 -17.23 -1.26
N GLY A 35 10.55 -16.08 -1.21
CA GLY A 35 9.98 -14.84 -0.72
C GLY A 35 9.13 -14.16 -1.79
N VAL A 36 8.07 -13.46 -1.37
CA VAL A 36 7.33 -12.52 -2.21
C VAL A 36 7.17 -11.21 -1.47
N ILE A 37 7.41 -10.07 -2.12
CA ILE A 37 7.11 -8.76 -1.53
C ILE A 37 6.00 -8.13 -2.36
N THR A 38 4.84 -7.95 -1.74
CA THR A 38 3.63 -7.45 -2.40
C THR A 38 3.81 -6.00 -2.83
N HIS A 39 4.37 -5.15 -1.96
CA HIS A 39 4.60 -3.74 -2.23
C HIS A 39 5.65 -3.11 -1.30
N ALA A 40 6.02 -1.86 -1.56
CA ALA A 40 7.19 -1.20 -0.96
C ALA A 40 6.89 -0.39 0.32
N HIS A 41 5.86 -0.75 1.10
CA HIS A 41 5.63 -0.15 2.42
C HIS A 41 6.45 -0.81 3.52
N ALA A 42 6.75 -0.06 4.57
CA ALA A 42 7.68 -0.48 5.63
C ALA A 42 7.24 -1.77 6.35
N ASN A 43 5.92 -1.95 6.56
CA ASN A 43 5.29 -3.12 7.19
C ASN A 43 5.19 -4.36 6.25
N HIS A 44 5.61 -4.23 4.99
CA HIS A 44 5.67 -5.33 4.02
C HIS A 44 7.09 -5.67 3.58
N ILE A 45 8.08 -4.92 4.07
CA ILE A 45 9.50 -5.12 3.73
C ILE A 45 10.37 -5.34 4.98
N SER A 46 9.76 -5.61 6.14
CA SER A 46 10.48 -5.85 7.40
C SER A 46 11.40 -7.08 7.29
N GLY A 47 10.94 -8.11 6.60
CA GLY A 47 11.71 -9.33 6.37
C GLY A 47 12.74 -9.25 5.24
N LEU A 48 12.78 -8.16 4.47
CA LEU A 48 13.56 -8.08 3.22
C LEU A 48 15.03 -8.46 3.41
N GLU A 49 15.69 -7.99 4.46
CA GLU A 49 17.13 -8.29 4.69
C GLU A 49 17.36 -9.77 4.96
N ARG A 50 16.48 -10.41 5.73
CA ARG A 50 16.53 -11.85 5.99
C ARG A 50 16.20 -12.65 4.72
N SER A 51 15.13 -12.29 4.03
CA SER A 51 14.77 -12.92 2.75
C SER A 51 15.92 -12.83 1.74
N LEU A 52 16.59 -11.68 1.66
CA LEU A 52 17.78 -11.50 0.84
C LEU A 52 18.88 -12.48 1.22
N GLY A 53 19.13 -12.69 2.52
CA GLY A 53 20.18 -13.60 3.00
C GLY A 53 19.89 -15.09 2.80
N TYR A 54 18.62 -15.50 2.82
CA TYR A 54 18.25 -16.92 2.98
C TYR A 54 17.28 -17.47 1.93
N CYS A 55 16.55 -16.63 1.19
CA CYS A 55 15.64 -17.11 0.14
C CYS A 55 16.39 -17.32 -1.19
N ASP A 56 16.07 -18.42 -1.87
CA ASP A 56 16.53 -18.71 -3.23
C ASP A 56 16.03 -17.65 -4.22
N HIS A 57 14.76 -17.25 -4.04
CA HIS A 57 14.05 -16.31 -4.89
C HIS A 57 13.22 -15.33 -4.05
N ILE A 58 13.17 -14.07 -4.47
CA ILE A 58 12.32 -13.02 -3.93
C ILE A 58 11.60 -12.39 -5.10
N LEU A 59 10.32 -12.73 -5.26
CA LEU A 59 9.50 -12.29 -6.37
C LEU A 59 8.83 -10.97 -6.02
N VAL A 60 8.93 -10.00 -6.93
CA VAL A 60 8.33 -8.66 -6.78
C VAL A 60 7.80 -8.16 -8.11
N SER A 61 6.86 -7.22 -8.14
CA SER A 61 6.56 -6.54 -9.40
C SER A 61 7.78 -5.71 -9.85
N LYS A 62 7.86 -5.39 -11.15
CA LYS A 62 8.94 -4.54 -11.69
C LYS A 62 9.02 -3.19 -10.98
N ALA A 63 7.86 -2.58 -10.70
CA ALA A 63 7.82 -1.28 -10.05
C ALA A 63 8.16 -1.38 -8.56
N THR A 64 7.72 -2.44 -7.85
CA THR A 64 8.16 -2.70 -6.47
C THR A 64 9.67 -2.88 -6.38
N ARG A 65 10.31 -3.58 -7.33
CA ARG A 65 11.79 -3.69 -7.39
C ARG A 65 12.46 -2.32 -7.51
N ASP A 66 11.99 -1.49 -8.43
CA ASP A 66 12.54 -0.14 -8.64
C ASP A 66 12.36 0.73 -7.39
N LEU A 67 11.21 0.64 -6.72
CA LEU A 67 10.95 1.33 -5.46
C LEU A 67 11.85 0.86 -4.33
N LEU A 68 12.05 -0.47 -4.19
CA LEU A 68 12.98 -1.02 -3.21
C LEU A 68 14.41 -0.47 -3.43
N ILE A 69 14.88 -0.42 -4.67
CA ILE A 69 16.19 0.17 -5.03
C ILE A 69 16.26 1.66 -4.64
N ALA A 70 15.20 2.43 -4.93
CA ALA A 70 15.11 3.84 -4.55
C ALA A 70 15.10 4.05 -3.02
N ILE A 71 14.45 3.15 -2.27
CA ILE A 71 14.27 3.26 -0.82
C ILE A 71 15.47 2.73 -0.04
N LYS A 72 16.05 1.60 -0.45
CA LYS A 72 17.08 0.84 0.29
C LYS A 72 18.49 0.98 -0.28
N GLY A 73 18.63 1.40 -1.53
CA GLY A 73 19.92 1.69 -2.17
C GLY A 73 20.18 0.90 -3.45
N ASP A 74 21.09 1.42 -4.26
CA ASP A 74 21.42 0.86 -5.59
C ASP A 74 22.09 -0.51 -5.54
N TRP A 75 22.63 -0.91 -4.39
CA TRP A 75 23.20 -2.24 -4.19
C TRP A 75 22.19 -3.38 -4.43
N LEU A 76 20.88 -3.11 -4.26
CA LEU A 76 19.82 -4.08 -4.57
C LEU A 76 19.76 -4.45 -6.06
N ARG A 77 20.32 -3.64 -6.96
CA ARG A 77 20.41 -3.96 -8.40
C ARG A 77 21.24 -5.23 -8.64
N PHE A 78 22.21 -5.50 -7.78
CA PHE A 78 23.14 -6.63 -7.90
C PHE A 78 22.64 -7.90 -7.18
N ARG A 79 21.47 -7.84 -6.52
CA ARG A 79 20.88 -9.00 -5.85
C ARG A 79 20.18 -9.89 -6.85
N ILE A 80 20.81 -11.01 -7.21
CA ILE A 80 20.31 -11.98 -8.19
C ILE A 80 19.00 -12.66 -7.75
N ASN A 81 18.80 -12.80 -6.44
CA ASN A 81 17.59 -13.39 -5.88
C ASN A 81 16.41 -12.41 -5.80
N LEU A 82 16.62 -11.10 -6.01
CA LEU A 82 15.53 -10.12 -6.09
C LEU A 82 15.02 -9.99 -7.54
N GLN A 83 13.97 -10.75 -7.86
CA GLN A 83 13.53 -11.01 -9.22
C GLN A 83 12.20 -10.32 -9.53
N PRO A 84 12.15 -9.47 -10.59
CA PRO A 84 10.90 -8.91 -11.03
C PRO A 84 10.07 -9.98 -11.76
N LEU A 85 8.86 -10.25 -11.27
CA LEU A 85 7.87 -11.11 -11.91
C LEU A 85 6.76 -10.22 -12.51
N PRO A 86 6.61 -10.17 -13.85
CA PRO A 86 5.51 -9.43 -14.46
C PRO A 86 4.16 -9.99 -14.02
N TYR A 87 3.15 -9.12 -13.90
CA TYR A 87 1.81 -9.55 -13.55
C TYR A 87 1.29 -10.63 -14.51
N ARG A 88 0.54 -11.60 -13.95
CA ARG A 88 -0.07 -12.73 -14.65
C ARG A 88 0.94 -13.66 -15.35
N ARG A 89 2.23 -13.55 -15.05
CA ARG A 89 3.23 -14.53 -15.48
C ARG A 89 3.43 -15.57 -14.39
N VAL A 90 3.55 -16.83 -14.83
CA VAL A 90 3.81 -17.97 -13.95
C VAL A 90 5.29 -18.04 -13.65
N PHE A 91 5.62 -18.11 -12.37
CA PHE A 91 6.89 -18.58 -11.87
C PHE A 91 6.70 -19.98 -11.29
N GLN A 92 7.35 -20.98 -11.89
CA GLN A 92 7.29 -22.36 -11.43
C GLN A 92 8.37 -22.59 -10.36
N TYR A 93 7.98 -23.08 -9.19
CA TYR A 93 8.91 -23.55 -8.18
C TYR A 93 8.48 -24.94 -7.69
N LYS A 94 9.24 -25.97 -8.07
CA LYS A 94 8.90 -27.38 -7.80
C LYS A 94 7.47 -27.68 -8.28
N ASP A 95 6.58 -28.11 -7.41
CA ASP A 95 5.18 -28.45 -7.65
C ASP A 95 4.19 -27.29 -7.42
N GLU A 96 4.66 -26.05 -7.27
CA GLU A 96 3.80 -24.86 -7.07
C GLU A 96 3.98 -23.81 -8.18
N ARG A 97 2.86 -23.21 -8.62
CA ARG A 97 2.80 -22.11 -9.59
C ARG A 97 2.52 -20.81 -8.87
N ILE A 98 3.41 -19.82 -9.02
CA ILE A 98 3.31 -18.53 -8.34
C ILE A 98 3.04 -17.45 -9.38
N MET A 99 2.06 -16.59 -9.12
CA MET A 99 1.69 -15.47 -9.99
C MET A 99 1.40 -14.21 -9.19
N LEU A 100 1.74 -13.06 -9.75
CA LEU A 100 1.36 -11.76 -9.21
C LEU A 100 0.19 -11.17 -10.00
N TYR A 101 -0.74 -10.51 -9.32
CA TYR A 101 -1.82 -9.72 -9.92
C TYR A 101 -1.81 -8.31 -9.33
N PRO A 102 -2.28 -7.26 -10.03
CA PRO A 102 -2.30 -5.91 -9.46
C PRO A 102 -3.24 -5.81 -8.25
N ALA A 103 -2.90 -4.93 -7.28
CA ALA A 103 -3.68 -4.68 -6.06
C ALA A 103 -4.10 -3.21 -5.85
N GLU A 104 -3.89 -2.31 -6.83
CA GLU A 104 -4.33 -0.90 -6.81
C GLU A 104 -4.13 -0.13 -5.48
N HIS A 105 -3.07 -0.40 -4.72
CA HIS A 105 -2.81 0.22 -3.41
C HIS A 105 -1.71 1.27 -3.50
N MET A 106 -0.63 0.92 -4.20
CA MET A 106 0.43 1.83 -4.58
C MET A 106 1.08 1.32 -5.87
N LEU A 107 1.97 2.11 -6.47
CA LEU A 107 2.71 1.69 -7.65
C LEU A 107 3.39 0.33 -7.42
N GLY A 108 3.03 -0.64 -8.26
CA GLY A 108 3.61 -1.98 -8.21
C GLY A 108 2.99 -2.92 -7.17
N SER A 109 1.97 -2.50 -6.43
CA SER A 109 1.33 -3.38 -5.45
C SER A 109 0.76 -4.64 -6.11
N ALA A 110 0.87 -5.76 -5.41
CA ALA A 110 0.55 -7.06 -5.97
C ALA A 110 -0.19 -7.96 -4.99
N GLN A 111 -1.23 -8.61 -5.50
CA GLN A 111 -1.78 -9.84 -4.95
C GLN A 111 -0.90 -11.01 -5.37
N VAL A 112 -0.87 -12.06 -4.55
CA VAL A 112 -0.09 -13.28 -4.78
C VAL A 112 -1.04 -14.46 -4.91
N LEU A 113 -0.97 -15.19 -6.02
CA LEU A 113 -1.64 -16.46 -6.21
C LEU A 113 -0.60 -17.57 -6.22
N VAL A 114 -0.79 -18.57 -5.36
CA VAL A 114 -0.07 -19.84 -5.38
C VAL A 114 -1.06 -20.95 -5.70
N GLU A 115 -0.84 -21.65 -6.79
CA GLU A 115 -1.53 -22.91 -7.08
C GLU A 115 -0.60 -24.08 -6.78
N ASN A 116 -1.02 -24.97 -5.89
CA ASN A 116 -0.19 -26.12 -5.50
C ASN A 116 -0.44 -27.35 -6.38
N ALA A 117 0.29 -28.44 -6.11
CA ALA A 117 0.17 -29.71 -6.83
C ALA A 117 -1.24 -30.31 -6.88
N ASP A 118 -2.08 -30.03 -5.87
CA ASP A 118 -3.46 -30.50 -5.78
C ASP A 118 -4.43 -29.63 -6.61
N GLY A 119 -3.92 -28.59 -7.28
CA GLY A 119 -4.73 -27.58 -7.97
C GLY A 119 -5.40 -26.57 -7.04
N ILE A 120 -5.06 -26.56 -5.75
CA ILE A 120 -5.67 -25.65 -4.77
C ILE A 120 -5.07 -24.26 -4.92
N ARG A 121 -5.95 -23.27 -5.00
CA ARG A 121 -5.62 -21.86 -5.22
C ARG A 121 -5.58 -21.11 -3.90
N LEU A 122 -4.39 -20.64 -3.54
CA LEU A 122 -4.11 -19.88 -2.32
C LEU A 122 -3.81 -18.44 -2.72
N VAL A 123 -4.64 -17.51 -2.28
CA VAL A 123 -4.50 -16.09 -2.64
C VAL A 123 -4.18 -15.27 -1.41
N TYR A 124 -3.23 -14.36 -1.54
CA TYR A 124 -3.02 -13.25 -0.60
C TYR A 124 -3.24 -11.94 -1.35
N THR A 125 -4.09 -11.06 -0.82
CA THR A 125 -4.40 -9.79 -1.49
C THR A 125 -3.26 -8.79 -1.44
N GLY A 126 -2.36 -8.88 -0.44
CA GLY A 126 -1.60 -7.71 -0.02
C GLY A 126 -2.54 -6.61 0.49
N ASP A 127 -2.03 -5.39 0.61
CA ASP A 127 -2.87 -4.22 0.76
C ASP A 127 -3.53 -3.91 -0.59
N PHE A 128 -4.84 -3.68 -0.60
CA PHE A 128 -5.57 -3.48 -1.84
C PHE A 128 -6.65 -2.40 -1.75
N LEU A 129 -6.94 -1.76 -2.88
CA LEU A 129 -8.05 -0.81 -3.04
C LEU A 129 -9.00 -1.28 -4.16
N LEU A 130 -10.24 -0.82 -4.09
CA LEU A 130 -11.23 -0.96 -5.15
C LEU A 130 -11.77 0.42 -5.58
N PRO A 131 -12.15 0.59 -6.86
CA PRO A 131 -11.96 -0.35 -7.99
C PRO A 131 -10.49 -0.46 -8.43
N GLY A 132 -10.15 -1.43 -9.28
CA GLY A 132 -8.82 -1.60 -9.89
C GLY A 132 -8.06 -2.86 -9.47
N THR A 133 -8.38 -3.41 -8.30
CA THR A 133 -7.94 -4.75 -7.89
C THR A 133 -8.91 -5.82 -8.41
N PRO A 134 -8.50 -6.71 -9.33
CA PRO A 134 -9.36 -7.80 -9.77
C PRO A 134 -9.49 -8.86 -8.66
N PRO A 135 -10.71 -9.22 -8.22
CA PRO A 135 -10.91 -10.38 -7.36
C PRO A 135 -10.41 -11.65 -8.02
N LEU A 136 -9.73 -12.49 -7.23
CA LEU A 136 -9.15 -13.74 -7.72
C LEU A 136 -9.91 -14.93 -7.15
N ASP A 137 -10.45 -15.77 -8.03
CA ASP A 137 -11.03 -17.06 -7.66
C ASP A 137 -10.01 -17.88 -6.85
N SER A 138 -10.43 -18.37 -5.69
CA SER A 138 -9.54 -18.98 -4.69
C SER A 138 -10.21 -20.09 -3.89
N ASP A 139 -9.43 -21.02 -3.35
CA ASP A 139 -9.91 -21.97 -2.34
C ASP A 139 -9.65 -21.44 -0.93
N ILE A 140 -8.47 -20.85 -0.70
CA ILE A 140 -8.11 -20.19 0.55
C ILE A 140 -7.66 -18.77 0.23
N LEU A 141 -8.33 -17.79 0.85
CA LEU A 141 -8.04 -16.37 0.70
C LEU A 141 -7.46 -15.80 1.99
N ILE A 142 -6.29 -15.18 1.91
CA ILE A 142 -5.71 -14.35 2.96
C ILE A 142 -5.95 -12.89 2.60
N LEU A 143 -6.62 -12.14 3.47
CA LEU A 143 -7.26 -10.87 3.15
C LEU A 143 -6.72 -9.72 4.01
N ASP A 144 -6.43 -8.57 3.38
CA ASP A 144 -6.24 -7.30 4.09
C ASP A 144 -7.56 -6.88 4.75
N THR A 145 -7.48 -6.56 6.05
CA THR A 145 -8.61 -6.15 6.87
C THR A 145 -8.32 -4.86 7.63
N THR A 146 -7.52 -3.97 7.05
CA THR A 146 -7.26 -2.61 7.55
C THR A 146 -8.55 -1.88 7.92
N TYR A 147 -9.63 -2.13 7.16
CA TYR A 147 -10.99 -1.66 7.40
C TYR A 147 -12.02 -2.76 7.70
N GLY A 148 -11.57 -3.82 8.37
CA GLY A 148 -12.38 -4.98 8.71
C GLY A 148 -13.56 -4.77 9.68
N ASP A 149 -13.73 -3.57 10.21
CA ASP A 149 -14.85 -3.24 11.09
C ASP A 149 -16.05 -2.78 10.25
N PRO A 150 -17.29 -3.26 10.49
CA PRO A 150 -18.51 -2.75 9.84
C PRO A 150 -18.69 -1.23 9.90
N ILE A 151 -18.10 -0.57 10.89
CA ILE A 151 -18.12 0.88 10.93
C ILE A 151 -17.15 1.48 9.90
N ASN A 152 -16.15 0.80 9.36
CA ASN A 152 -15.23 1.41 8.40
C ASN A 152 -15.76 1.40 6.96
N ILE A 153 -16.91 2.05 6.76
CA ILE A 153 -17.52 2.32 5.44
C ILE A 153 -17.37 3.80 5.13
N MET A 154 -16.83 4.10 3.94
CA MET A 154 -16.68 5.47 3.45
C MET A 154 -18.02 5.97 2.89
N LYS A 155 -18.42 7.19 3.28
CA LYS A 155 -19.66 7.82 2.80
C LYS A 155 -19.40 8.88 1.72
N TYR A 156 -18.22 8.86 1.12
CA TYR A 156 -17.83 9.69 -0.01
C TYR A 156 -17.06 8.85 -1.02
N SER A 157 -17.09 9.27 -2.28
CA SER A 157 -16.29 8.66 -3.33
C SER A 157 -14.85 9.18 -3.30
N ARG A 158 -13.94 8.43 -3.93
CA ARG A 158 -12.54 8.83 -4.05
C ARG A 158 -12.39 10.12 -4.85
N GLU A 159 -13.21 10.33 -5.87
CA GLU A 159 -13.28 11.56 -6.66
C GLU A 159 -13.68 12.75 -5.77
N GLN A 160 -14.68 12.59 -4.90
CA GLN A 160 -15.07 13.65 -3.95
C GLN A 160 -13.91 14.01 -3.00
N ALA A 161 -13.13 13.02 -2.55
CA ALA A 161 -11.94 13.28 -1.72
C ALA A 161 -10.86 14.04 -2.49
N ILE A 162 -10.64 13.69 -3.76
CA ILE A 162 -9.71 14.38 -4.66
C ILE A 162 -10.16 15.83 -4.90
N ASP A 163 -11.43 16.07 -5.19
CA ASP A 163 -11.99 17.41 -5.41
C ASP A 163 -11.80 18.28 -4.17
N ARG A 164 -12.07 17.72 -2.98
CA ARG A 164 -11.88 18.42 -1.69
C ARG A 164 -10.41 18.74 -1.44
N LEU A 165 -9.48 17.85 -1.80
CA LEU A 165 -8.04 18.11 -1.71
C LEU A 165 -7.62 19.26 -2.62
N VAL A 166 -8.00 19.20 -3.90
CA VAL A 166 -7.65 20.21 -4.90
C VAL A 166 -8.22 21.58 -4.51
N LEU A 167 -9.48 21.63 -4.08
CA LEU A 167 -10.12 22.85 -3.60
C LEU A 167 -9.42 23.43 -2.36
N LEU A 168 -9.05 22.57 -1.39
CA LEU A 168 -8.31 23.00 -0.21
C LEU A 168 -6.97 23.63 -0.62
N ILE A 169 -6.19 22.94 -1.44
CA ILE A 169 -4.87 23.41 -1.87
C ILE A 169 -5.00 24.73 -2.61
N ASN A 170 -5.92 24.85 -3.57
CA ASN A 170 -6.18 26.12 -4.28
C ASN A 170 -6.54 27.27 -3.33
N ASN A 171 -7.36 27.02 -2.31
CA ASN A 171 -7.72 28.05 -1.33
C ASN A 171 -6.55 28.45 -0.43
N LEU A 172 -5.71 27.49 -0.03
CA LEU A 172 -4.50 27.77 0.73
C LEU A 172 -3.47 28.54 -0.10
N MET A 173 -3.37 28.27 -1.40
CA MET A 173 -2.44 28.93 -2.33
C MET A 173 -2.75 30.42 -2.50
N LYS A 174 -4.00 30.86 -2.31
CA LYS A 174 -4.39 32.30 -2.31
C LYS A 174 -3.69 33.13 -1.23
N LYS A 175 -3.12 32.48 -0.20
CA LYS A 175 -2.32 33.17 0.83
C LYS A 175 -0.90 33.51 0.35
N GLU A 176 -0.53 33.10 -0.87
CA GLU A 176 0.76 33.37 -1.51
C GLU A 176 1.98 32.97 -0.65
N VAL A 177 1.87 31.85 0.06
CA VAL A 177 2.93 31.30 0.91
C VAL A 177 3.14 29.81 0.64
N PRO A 178 4.32 29.25 0.98
CA PRO A 178 4.56 27.81 0.89
C PRO A 178 3.53 26.98 1.68
N ILE A 179 3.00 25.94 1.05
CA ILE A 179 2.14 24.94 1.69
C ILE A 179 2.97 23.70 2.00
N HIS A 180 3.02 23.31 3.27
CA HIS A 180 3.69 22.10 3.70
C HIS A 180 2.69 20.95 3.81
N VAL A 181 2.91 19.88 3.03
CA VAL A 181 2.08 18.67 2.96
C VAL A 181 2.84 17.49 3.57
N LEU A 182 2.22 16.79 4.53
CA LEU A 182 2.71 15.53 5.09
C LEU A 182 1.97 14.35 4.49
N ALA A 183 2.69 13.33 4.02
CA ALA A 183 2.09 12.09 3.53
C ALA A 183 3.01 10.88 3.72
N SER A 184 2.45 9.68 3.64
CA SER A 184 3.21 8.43 3.49
C SER A 184 3.84 8.34 2.10
N THR A 185 4.86 7.48 1.96
CA THR A 185 5.38 7.13 0.63
C THR A 185 4.28 6.40 -0.15
N GLY A 186 4.10 6.76 -1.43
CA GLY A 186 2.93 6.34 -2.19
C GLY A 186 1.92 7.48 -2.29
N ASN A 187 1.22 7.79 -1.20
CA ASN A 187 0.25 8.90 -1.17
C ASN A 187 0.89 10.24 -1.54
N LEU A 188 2.14 10.47 -1.15
CA LEU A 188 2.86 11.69 -1.49
C LEU A 188 2.95 11.85 -3.02
N GLN A 189 3.37 10.80 -3.73
CA GLN A 189 3.46 10.80 -5.20
C GLN A 189 2.08 10.86 -5.85
N GLU A 190 1.10 10.18 -5.28
CA GLU A 190 -0.29 10.23 -5.75
C GLU A 190 -0.86 11.64 -5.68
N VAL A 191 -0.71 12.32 -4.53
CA VAL A 191 -1.13 13.70 -4.33
C VAL A 191 -0.41 14.65 -5.27
N MET A 192 0.90 14.50 -5.45
CA MET A 192 1.65 15.27 -6.45
C MET A 192 1.05 15.08 -7.85
N SER A 193 0.71 13.85 -8.23
CA SER A 193 0.12 13.59 -9.55
C SER A 193 -1.29 14.16 -9.69
N ILE A 194 -2.12 14.02 -8.66
CA ILE A 194 -3.45 14.60 -8.61
C ILE A 194 -3.35 16.12 -8.84
N LEU A 195 -2.53 16.81 -8.04
CA LEU A 195 -2.39 18.26 -8.12
C LEU A 195 -1.83 18.70 -9.48
N TYR A 196 -0.83 17.98 -10.01
CA TYR A 196 -0.27 18.26 -11.33
C TYR A 196 -1.31 18.10 -12.44
N ASN A 197 -2.06 17.00 -12.44
CA ASN A 197 -3.08 16.72 -13.46
C ASN A 197 -4.29 17.65 -13.38
N HIS A 198 -4.57 18.24 -12.21
CA HIS A 198 -5.59 19.28 -12.02
C HIS A 198 -5.08 20.69 -12.36
N GLY A 199 -3.91 20.81 -13.02
CA GLY A 199 -3.40 22.07 -13.56
C GLY A 199 -2.76 22.99 -12.53
N LEU A 200 -2.34 22.45 -11.37
CA LEU A 200 -1.67 23.26 -10.36
C LEU A 200 -0.23 23.57 -10.78
N ASN A 201 -0.04 24.74 -11.38
CA ASN A 201 1.23 25.21 -11.92
C ASN A 201 2.07 25.98 -10.89
N VAL A 202 2.44 25.33 -9.79
CA VAL A 202 3.40 25.87 -8.81
C VAL A 202 4.54 24.89 -8.56
N PRO A 203 5.74 25.38 -8.17
CA PRO A 203 6.86 24.50 -7.89
C PRO A 203 6.53 23.48 -6.80
N PHE A 204 6.85 22.21 -7.07
CA PHE A 204 6.79 21.13 -6.09
C PHE A 204 8.18 20.89 -5.52
N ILE A 205 8.32 21.09 -4.21
CA ILE A 205 9.56 20.89 -3.47
C ILE A 205 9.43 19.60 -2.66
N VAL A 206 10.48 18.78 -2.63
CA VAL A 206 10.54 17.56 -1.80
C VAL A 206 11.65 17.68 -0.76
N SER A 207 11.38 17.23 0.47
CA SER A 207 12.30 17.46 1.61
C SER A 207 13.41 16.43 1.78
N SER A 208 13.56 15.49 0.84
CA SER A 208 14.67 14.54 0.88
C SER A 208 14.97 13.92 -0.48
N ASP A 209 16.25 13.55 -0.68
CA ASP A 209 16.70 12.80 -1.85
C ASP A 209 15.94 11.48 -2.01
N LYS A 210 15.62 10.80 -0.90
CA LYS A 210 14.79 9.58 -0.93
C LYS A 210 13.43 9.83 -1.57
N ILE A 211 12.73 10.93 -1.24
CA ILE A 211 11.44 11.25 -1.85
C ILE A 211 11.65 11.52 -3.34
N LEU A 212 12.68 12.29 -3.71
CA LEU A 212 12.99 12.58 -5.11
C LEU A 212 13.27 11.31 -5.93
N ARG A 213 14.05 10.37 -5.39
CA ARG A 213 14.34 9.08 -6.01
C ARG A 213 13.06 8.26 -6.21
N VAL A 214 12.15 8.25 -5.24
CA VAL A 214 10.84 7.61 -5.39
C VAL A 214 10.00 8.30 -6.48
N CYS A 215 9.94 9.63 -6.51
CA CYS A 215 9.24 10.37 -7.57
C CYS A 215 9.75 9.99 -8.97
N LYS A 216 11.07 9.89 -9.16
CA LYS A 216 11.68 9.44 -10.42
C LYS A 216 11.25 8.03 -10.82
N VAL A 217 11.08 7.11 -9.86
CA VAL A 217 10.53 5.78 -10.14
C VAL A 217 9.07 5.89 -10.60
N TYR A 218 8.25 6.68 -9.91
CA TYR A 218 6.86 6.90 -10.33
C TYR A 218 6.75 7.51 -11.73
N GLN A 219 7.60 8.48 -12.07
CA GLN A 219 7.69 9.05 -13.42
C GLN A 219 8.13 8.02 -14.46
N LYS A 220 9.13 7.18 -14.14
CA LYS A 220 9.58 6.06 -15.00
C LYS A 220 8.46 5.08 -15.33
N HIS A 221 7.50 4.91 -14.42
CA HIS A 221 6.31 4.06 -14.62
C HIS A 221 5.08 4.84 -15.11
N GLY A 222 5.28 6.07 -15.61
CA GLY A 222 4.26 6.83 -16.36
C GLY A 222 3.45 7.84 -15.55
N MET A 223 3.71 7.99 -14.25
CA MET A 223 2.99 8.97 -13.42
C MET A 223 3.54 10.39 -13.64
N LYS A 224 2.66 11.35 -13.91
CA LYS A 224 3.04 12.76 -14.08
C LYS A 224 3.10 13.44 -12.73
N LEU A 225 4.27 13.91 -12.31
CA LEU A 225 4.50 14.53 -11.00
C LEU A 225 5.03 15.97 -11.10
N GLY A 226 5.05 16.55 -12.30
CA GLY A 226 5.86 17.73 -12.61
C GLY A 226 7.35 17.43 -12.53
N GLU A 227 8.15 18.44 -12.22
CA GLU A 227 9.60 18.36 -12.00
C GLU A 227 9.90 18.68 -10.53
N PRO A 228 9.91 17.68 -9.63
CA PRO A 228 10.10 17.94 -8.21
C PRO A 228 11.52 18.44 -7.90
N ILE A 229 11.61 19.53 -7.16
CA ILE A 229 12.87 20.19 -6.78
C ILE A 229 13.25 19.76 -5.36
N LEU A 230 14.53 19.47 -5.12
CA LEU A 230 15.00 19.16 -3.77
C LEU A 230 15.05 20.44 -2.93
N ASP A 231 14.54 20.40 -1.70
CA ASP A 231 14.56 21.54 -0.78
C ASP A 231 15.98 22.11 -0.55
N LYS A 232 17.00 21.25 -0.53
CA LYS A 232 18.42 21.60 -0.34
C LYS A 232 19.13 22.09 -1.60
N SER A 233 18.48 22.09 -2.76
CA SER A 233 19.06 22.69 -3.97
C SER A 233 19.05 24.23 -3.88
N ASP A 234 19.90 24.90 -4.65
CA ASP A 234 19.94 26.37 -4.69
C ASP A 234 18.57 26.98 -5.05
N GLU A 235 17.91 26.40 -6.06
CA GLU A 235 16.56 26.79 -6.47
C GLU A 235 15.53 26.57 -5.36
N GLY A 236 15.54 25.38 -4.74
CA GLY A 236 14.63 25.06 -3.64
C GLY A 236 14.81 25.97 -2.43
N GLN A 237 16.07 26.25 -2.04
CA GLN A 237 16.38 27.18 -0.97
C GLN A 237 15.92 28.60 -1.30
N GLU A 238 16.07 29.04 -2.55
CA GLU A 238 15.69 30.38 -2.94
C GLU A 238 14.18 30.59 -2.92
N LEU A 239 13.40 29.63 -3.45
CA LEU A 239 11.93 29.64 -3.39
C LEU A 239 11.44 29.74 -1.94
N LEU A 240 12.02 28.94 -1.04
CA LEU A 240 11.64 28.91 0.38
C LEU A 240 12.06 30.19 1.12
N ARG A 241 13.26 30.71 0.85
CA ARG A 241 13.77 31.96 1.46
C ARG A 241 12.92 33.17 1.07
N ARG A 242 12.55 33.25 -0.21
CA ARG A 242 11.66 34.30 -0.73
C ARG A 242 10.19 34.10 -0.36
N LYS A 243 9.84 32.96 0.26
CA LYS A 243 8.47 32.56 0.58
C LYS A 243 7.55 32.60 -0.64
N GLN A 244 8.06 32.22 -1.82
CA GLN A 244 7.24 32.17 -3.02
C GLN A 244 6.17 31.07 -2.89
N PRO A 245 5.02 31.21 -3.57
CA PRO A 245 3.98 30.20 -3.55
C PRO A 245 4.53 28.87 -4.14
N CYS A 246 4.62 27.85 -3.30
CA CYS A 246 5.08 26.51 -3.68
C CYS A 246 4.45 25.46 -2.77
N ILE A 247 4.55 24.18 -3.14
CA ILE A 247 4.13 23.08 -2.26
C ILE A 247 5.33 22.26 -1.86
N VAL A 248 5.53 22.11 -0.56
CA VAL A 248 6.64 21.35 0.01
C VAL A 248 6.11 20.02 0.57
N PHE A 249 6.55 18.92 -0.02
CA PHE A 249 6.13 17.58 0.33
C PHE A 249 7.12 16.92 1.29
N HIS A 250 6.57 16.38 2.38
CA HIS A 250 7.32 15.76 3.47
C HIS A 250 6.80 14.36 3.76
N SER A 251 7.71 13.47 4.14
CA SER A 251 7.31 12.22 4.76
C SER A 251 6.63 12.49 6.10
N ILE A 252 5.61 11.71 6.44
CA ILE A 252 4.90 11.79 7.73
C ILE A 252 5.80 11.67 8.97
N ARG A 253 6.99 11.07 8.83
CA ARG A 253 7.98 10.92 9.91
C ARG A 253 9.07 12.01 9.91
N ALA A 254 9.02 12.95 8.97
CA ALA A 254 10.02 14.01 8.86
C ALA A 254 9.87 15.02 10.01
N GLN A 255 11.00 15.48 10.54
CA GLN A 255 11.01 16.64 11.42
C GLN A 255 10.91 17.91 10.57
N VAL A 256 9.72 18.48 10.49
CA VAL A 256 9.46 19.68 9.69
C VAL A 256 9.56 20.91 10.58
N LYS A 257 10.47 21.83 10.24
CA LYS A 257 10.64 23.10 10.98
C LYS A 257 9.44 24.03 10.80
N ALA A 258 8.84 24.03 9.60
CA ALA A 258 7.64 24.79 9.30
C ALA A 258 6.39 24.03 9.74
N ARG A 259 5.35 24.75 10.17
CA ARG A 259 4.07 24.13 10.54
C ARG A 259 3.36 23.58 9.30
N PRO A 260 3.14 22.26 9.21
CA PRO A 260 2.36 21.66 8.13
C PRO A 260 0.97 22.27 8.05
N LYS A 261 0.45 22.40 6.83
CA LYS A 261 -0.91 22.90 6.56
C LYS A 261 -1.85 21.78 6.17
N VAL A 262 -1.31 20.72 5.57
CA VAL A 262 -2.08 19.57 5.11
C VAL A 262 -1.36 18.29 5.53
N LYS A 263 -2.12 17.33 6.05
CA LYS A 263 -1.68 15.96 6.23
C LYS A 263 -2.61 15.04 5.44
N ILE A 264 -2.03 14.17 4.63
CA ILE A 264 -2.76 13.13 3.91
C ILE A 264 -2.82 11.90 4.79
N SER A 265 -4.03 11.46 5.11
CA SER A 265 -4.31 10.26 5.88
C SER A 265 -4.70 9.12 4.95
N SER A 266 -4.15 7.94 5.19
CA SER A 266 -4.67 6.68 4.66
C SER A 266 -5.65 6.02 5.61
N TYR A 267 -5.86 6.56 6.82
CA TYR A 267 -6.67 5.99 7.89
C TYR A 267 -8.10 6.57 7.90
N ILE A 268 -9.08 5.71 8.17
CA ILE A 268 -10.47 6.08 8.47
C ILE A 268 -10.65 6.05 9.99
N SER A 269 -10.77 7.23 10.62
CA SER A 269 -11.40 7.41 11.93
C SER A 269 -12.87 7.82 11.78
N ASP A 270 -13.65 7.84 12.88
CA ASP A 270 -15.10 8.07 12.88
C ASP A 270 -15.56 9.32 12.12
N TRP A 271 -14.76 10.40 12.14
CA TRP A 271 -15.07 11.65 11.44
C TRP A 271 -14.64 11.61 9.97
N GLU A 272 -13.56 10.89 9.66
CA GLU A 272 -12.94 10.82 8.33
C GLU A 272 -13.73 9.95 7.36
N ARG A 273 -14.83 9.31 7.78
CA ARG A 273 -15.72 8.53 6.90
C ARG A 273 -16.87 9.34 6.32
N THR A 274 -17.25 10.47 6.91
CA THR A 274 -18.36 11.29 6.40
C THR A 274 -17.87 12.49 5.58
N ASP A 275 -16.74 13.07 5.97
CA ASP A 275 -16.08 14.13 5.21
C ASP A 275 -14.59 13.76 5.02
N PRO A 276 -14.08 13.72 3.77
CA PRO A 276 -12.65 13.46 3.53
C PRO A 276 -11.75 14.59 4.02
N LEU A 277 -12.29 15.75 4.40
CA LEU A 277 -11.54 16.92 4.83
C LEU A 277 -11.93 17.32 6.25
N ILE A 278 -10.97 17.18 7.18
CA ILE A 278 -11.14 17.59 8.58
C ILE A 278 -10.20 18.74 8.90
N ARG A 279 -10.72 19.75 9.59
CA ARG A 279 -9.90 20.80 10.19
C ARG A 279 -9.59 20.45 11.64
N LEU A 280 -8.33 20.21 11.96
CA LEU A 280 -7.92 19.94 13.34
C LEU A 280 -7.61 21.22 14.12
N GLU A 281 -6.99 22.21 13.47
CA GLU A 281 -6.59 23.47 14.10
C GLU A 281 -6.73 24.66 13.15
N GLN A 282 -6.32 25.85 13.59
CA GLN A 282 -6.21 27.01 12.71
C GLN A 282 -5.16 26.74 11.61
N ASP A 283 -5.62 26.62 10.37
CA ASP A 283 -4.84 26.34 9.17
C ASP A 283 -4.13 24.97 9.14
N TYR A 284 -4.63 23.96 9.87
CA TYR A 284 -4.14 22.58 9.73
C TYR A 284 -5.28 21.63 9.42
N TRP A 285 -5.13 20.96 8.27
CA TRP A 285 -6.16 20.11 7.67
C TRP A 285 -5.64 18.69 7.50
N VAL A 286 -6.51 17.72 7.75
CA VAL A 286 -6.30 16.32 7.38
C VAL A 286 -7.20 16.02 6.20
N VAL A 287 -6.61 15.48 5.15
CA VAL A 287 -7.33 14.97 3.98
C VAL A 287 -7.18 13.46 3.93
N THR A 288 -8.28 12.74 3.99
CA THR A 288 -8.28 11.29 3.87
C THR A 288 -8.41 10.90 2.40
N LEU A 289 -7.36 10.31 1.86
CA LEU A 289 -7.38 9.68 0.54
C LEU A 289 -7.42 8.17 0.74
N PRO A 290 -8.52 7.50 0.35
CA PRO A 290 -8.64 6.05 0.43
C PRO A 290 -7.51 5.33 -0.30
N SER A 291 -6.74 4.52 0.43
CA SER A 291 -5.71 3.63 -0.14
C SER A 291 -5.95 2.15 0.16
N HIS A 292 -6.99 1.81 0.93
CA HIS A 292 -7.43 0.42 1.13
C HIS A 292 -8.93 0.31 0.88
N ALA A 293 -9.38 -0.89 0.51
CA ALA A 293 -10.79 -1.21 0.40
C ALA A 293 -11.47 -1.03 1.76
N ASP A 294 -12.59 -0.31 1.76
CA ASP A 294 -13.43 -0.16 2.94
C ASP A 294 -14.15 -1.49 3.25
N PHE A 295 -14.97 -1.51 4.30
CA PHE A 295 -15.64 -2.74 4.73
C PHE A 295 -16.55 -3.34 3.64
N ASN A 296 -17.23 -2.51 2.84
CA ASN A 296 -18.05 -3.00 1.74
C ASN A 296 -17.17 -3.56 0.61
N GLY A 297 -16.05 -2.89 0.30
CA GLY A 297 -15.06 -3.41 -0.65
C GLY A 297 -14.45 -4.75 -0.23
N ILE A 298 -14.21 -4.94 1.07
CA ILE A 298 -13.77 -6.23 1.64
C ILE A 298 -14.81 -7.33 1.38
N LEU A 299 -16.08 -7.08 1.68
CA LEU A 299 -17.15 -8.07 1.46
C LEU A 299 -17.33 -8.38 -0.03
N TYR A 300 -17.34 -7.35 -0.88
CA TYR A 300 -17.41 -7.49 -2.34
C TYR A 300 -16.26 -8.35 -2.87
N TYR A 301 -15.03 -8.08 -2.44
CA TYR A 301 -13.88 -8.86 -2.88
C TYR A 301 -14.04 -10.35 -2.52
N VAL A 302 -14.48 -10.65 -1.30
CA VAL A 302 -14.70 -12.04 -0.85
C VAL A 302 -15.80 -12.72 -1.64
N GLU A 303 -16.92 -12.04 -1.89
CA GLU A 303 -18.04 -12.58 -2.67
C GLU A 303 -17.60 -12.95 -4.09
N GLU A 304 -16.87 -12.06 -4.77
CA GLU A 304 -16.40 -12.28 -6.14
C GLU A 304 -15.26 -13.32 -6.22
N ALA A 305 -14.38 -13.37 -5.22
CA ALA A 305 -13.29 -14.33 -5.13
C ALA A 305 -13.76 -15.77 -4.79
N ARG A 306 -15.01 -15.92 -4.32
CA ARG A 306 -15.66 -17.20 -3.95
C ARG A 306 -14.76 -18.19 -3.18
N PRO A 307 -14.05 -17.77 -2.12
CA PRO A 307 -13.20 -18.66 -1.37
C PRO A 307 -14.00 -19.72 -0.64
N LYS A 308 -13.43 -20.92 -0.52
CA LYS A 308 -13.96 -21.95 0.40
C LYS A 308 -13.63 -21.61 1.85
N PHE A 309 -12.62 -20.77 2.07
CA PHE A 309 -12.15 -20.39 3.39
C PHE A 309 -11.39 -19.06 3.38
N VAL A 310 -11.59 -18.23 4.40
CA VAL A 310 -10.91 -16.93 4.54
C VAL A 310 -10.02 -16.89 5.79
N ILE A 311 -8.83 -16.33 5.64
CA ILE A 311 -7.94 -15.93 6.73
C ILE A 311 -7.84 -14.41 6.68
N THR A 312 -8.17 -13.74 7.78
CA THR A 312 -8.00 -12.28 7.90
C THR A 312 -6.66 -11.98 8.59
N ASP A 313 -5.87 -11.06 8.01
CA ASP A 313 -4.54 -10.73 8.54
C ASP A 313 -4.64 -9.88 9.82
N ASN A 314 -4.57 -10.56 10.97
CA ASN A 314 -4.60 -9.96 12.29
C ASN A 314 -3.28 -9.32 12.70
N LYS A 315 -2.16 -9.65 12.02
CA LYS A 315 -0.87 -9.05 12.32
C LYS A 315 -0.83 -7.60 11.89
N ARG A 316 -1.38 -7.30 10.71
CA ARG A 316 -1.39 -5.94 10.14
C ARG A 316 -2.66 -5.15 10.49
N SER A 317 -3.74 -5.82 10.86
CA SER A 317 -5.06 -5.19 11.10
C SER A 317 -5.43 -4.96 12.58
N TYR A 318 -4.55 -5.29 13.53
CA TYR A 318 -4.64 -4.96 14.97
C TYR A 318 -6.05 -5.13 15.60
N GLY A 319 -6.64 -6.31 15.50
CA GLY A 319 -7.95 -6.64 16.10
C GLY A 319 -9.17 -6.49 15.18
N LYS A 320 -9.07 -5.68 14.11
CA LYS A 320 -10.14 -5.56 13.10
C LYS A 320 -10.32 -6.83 12.27
N ALA A 321 -9.27 -7.64 12.15
CA ALA A 321 -9.31 -8.94 11.47
C ALA A 321 -10.33 -9.90 12.11
N MET A 322 -10.48 -9.88 13.44
CA MET A 322 -11.45 -10.73 14.14
C MET A 322 -12.89 -10.34 13.78
N LEU A 323 -13.17 -9.03 13.76
CA LEU A 323 -14.48 -8.50 13.35
C LEU A 323 -14.76 -8.85 11.88
N ALA A 324 -13.79 -8.65 10.98
CA ALA A 324 -13.93 -9.01 9.57
C ALA A 324 -14.27 -10.50 9.39
N ALA A 325 -13.54 -11.40 10.07
CA ALA A 325 -13.80 -12.84 9.98
C ALA A 325 -15.21 -13.20 10.46
N GLN A 326 -15.65 -12.63 11.59
CA GLN A 326 -17.01 -12.83 12.09
C GLN A 326 -18.05 -12.35 11.08
N GLN A 327 -17.84 -11.17 10.47
CA GLN A 327 -18.80 -10.59 9.55
C GLN A 327 -18.85 -11.30 8.19
N ILE A 328 -17.71 -11.76 7.68
CA ILE A 328 -17.66 -12.61 6.48
C ILE A 328 -18.49 -13.88 6.70
N LYS A 329 -18.32 -14.54 7.85
CA LYS A 329 -19.11 -15.72 8.20
C LYS A 329 -20.60 -15.42 8.32
N LEU A 330 -20.95 -14.32 8.99
CA LEU A 330 -22.35 -13.93 9.21
C LEU A 330 -23.06 -13.49 7.93
N LYS A 331 -22.39 -12.73 7.06
CA LYS A 331 -23.00 -12.09 5.89
C LYS A 331 -22.91 -12.92 4.61
N LEU A 332 -21.82 -13.67 4.45
CA LEU A 332 -21.54 -14.44 3.22
C LEU A 332 -21.64 -15.95 3.42
N GLY A 333 -21.77 -16.44 4.67
CA GLY A 333 -21.83 -17.87 4.97
C GLY A 333 -20.49 -18.61 4.76
N ILE A 334 -19.39 -17.88 4.56
CA ILE A 334 -18.05 -18.45 4.29
C ILE A 334 -17.29 -18.58 5.62
N GLU A 335 -16.70 -19.74 5.87
CA GLU A 335 -15.86 -19.94 7.06
C GLU A 335 -14.62 -19.04 7.02
N ALA A 336 -14.39 -18.30 8.12
CA ALA A 336 -13.31 -17.34 8.23
C ALA A 336 -12.67 -17.34 9.63
N ILE A 337 -11.37 -17.04 9.70
CA ILE A 337 -10.60 -16.91 10.95
C ILE A 337 -9.56 -15.81 10.85
N ALA A 338 -9.33 -15.11 11.96
CA ALA A 338 -8.24 -14.15 12.08
C ALA A 338 -6.94 -14.85 12.50
N LEU A 339 -5.85 -14.63 11.75
CA LEU A 339 -4.53 -15.14 12.09
C LEU A 339 -3.47 -14.02 12.07
N PRO A 340 -2.45 -14.07 12.95
CA PRO A 340 -2.29 -15.06 14.01
C PRO A 340 -3.35 -14.88 15.10
N MET A 341 -3.63 -15.98 15.82
CA MET A 341 -4.48 -15.88 17.02
C MET A 341 -3.74 -15.05 18.10
N PRO A 342 -4.48 -14.28 18.92
CA PRO A 342 -3.93 -13.45 19.97
C PRO A 342 -3.00 -14.18 20.95
#